data_AF-A0A934BCQ3-F1
#
_entry.id   AF-A0A934BCQ3-F1
#
_cell.length_a   1.000
_cell.length_b   1.000
_cell.length_c   1.000
_cell.angle_alpha   90.00
_cell.angle_beta   90.00
_cell.angle_gamma   90.00
#
_symmetry.space_group_name_H-M   'P 1'
#
loop_
_entity.id
_entity.type
_entity.pdbx_description
1 polymer ?
#
loop_
_entity_poly.entity_id
_entity_poly.type
_entity_poly.pdbx_seq_one_letter_code
_entity_poly.pdbx_strand_id
1 'polypeptide(L)' 'MNKLAQDIYDILKVELSEITSKMILEEKCKKIGKCSDSVAREDMKRLVPLILSPVLLFGGEKRAKTIREKLTVMAEPL' A
#
# COMPACT_ATOMS: atom_id res chain seq x y z
N MET A 1 -5.47 -10.35 7.86
CA MET A 1 -4.79 -9.87 6.64
C MET A 1 -4.00 -11.02 6.07
N ASN A 2 -3.95 -11.16 4.74
CA ASN A 2 -3.02 -12.10 4.13
C ASN A 2 -1.59 -11.53 4.15
N LYS A 3 -0.60 -12.35 3.77
CA LYS A 3 0.82 -11.96 3.83
C LYS A 3 1.12 -10.70 2.98
N LEU A 4 0.59 -10.62 1.76
CA LEU A 4 0.85 -9.48 0.88
C LEU A 4 0.31 -8.17 1.46
N ALA A 5 -0.91 -8.19 2.01
CA ALA A 5 -1.48 -7.03 2.66
C ALA A 5 -0.70 -6.64 3.93
N GLN A 6 -0.23 -7.62 4.71
CA GLN A 6 0.63 -7.38 5.87
C GLN A 6 1.95 -6.70 5.46
N ASP A 7 2.61 -7.19 4.41
CA ASP A 7 3.86 -6.61 3.90
C ASP A 7 3.66 -5.15 3.44
N ILE A 8 2.55 -4.84 2.76
CA ILE A 8 2.19 -3.47 2.37
C ILE A 8 1.96 -2.60 3.62
N TYR A 9 1.22 -3.10 4.60
CA TYR A 9 0.97 -2.39 5.85
C TYR A 9 2.28 -2.05 6.58
N ASP A 10 3.20 -3.00 6.67
CA ASP A 10 4.48 -2.80 7.36
C ASP A 10 5.35 -1.77 6.64
N ILE A 11 5.35 -1.75 5.30
CA ILE A 11 6.03 -0.70 4.51
C ILE A 11 5.46 0.69 4.84
N LEU A 12 4.13 0.81 4.88
CA LEU A 12 3.47 2.09 5.18
C LEU A 12 3.76 2.53 6.62
N LYS A 13 3.70 1.60 7.57
CA LYS A 13 3.91 1.83 9.00
C LYS A 13 5.32 2.35 9.34
N VAL A 14 6.32 2.05 8.50
CA VAL A 14 7.67 2.62 8.70
C VAL A 14 7.67 4.15 8.56
N GLU A 15 6.85 4.69 7.65
CA GLU A 15 6.87 6.12 7.29
C GLU A 15 5.64 6.89 7.82
N LEU A 16 4.59 6.19 8.22
CA LEU A 16 3.30 6.72 8.66
C LEU A 16 2.86 6.10 9.99
N SER A 17 1.84 6.67 10.64
CA SER A 17 1.28 6.07 11.85
C SER A 17 0.61 4.71 11.56
N GLU A 18 0.51 3.85 12.57
CA GLU A 18 -0.19 2.55 12.46
C GLU A 18 -1.64 2.72 11.98
N ILE A 19 -2.35 3.70 12.57
CA ILE A 19 -3.75 3.99 12.26
C ILE A 19 -3.89 4.44 10.80
N THR A 20 -3.06 5.39 10.37
CA THR A 20 -3.07 5.90 8.99
C THR A 20 -2.75 4.81 7.98
N SER A 21 -1.73 3.98 8.28
CA SER A 21 -1.29 2.89 7.41
C SER A 21 -2.39 1.85 7.20
N LYS A 22 -3.04 1.43 8.29
CA LYS A 22 -4.15 0.48 8.24
C LYS A 22 -5.35 1.05 7.48
N MET A 23 -5.72 2.30 7.76
CA MET A 23 -6.81 2.99 7.09
C MET A 23 -6.58 3.09 5.57
N ILE A 24 -5.39 3.52 5.14
CA ILE A 24 -5.03 3.61 3.72
C ILE A 24 -5.15 2.22 3.08
N LEU A 25 -4.51 1.20 3.64
CA LEU A 25 -4.55 -0.14 3.07
C LEU A 25 -5.99 -0.66 2.92
N GLU A 26 -6.79 -0.63 3.99
CA GLU A 26 -8.15 -1.18 3.97
C GLU A 26 -9.08 -0.40 3.03
N GLU A 27 -9.03 0.94 3.02
CA GLU A 27 -9.86 1.75 2.13
C GLU A 27 -9.46 1.56 0.66
N LYS A 28 -8.16 1.44 0.36
CA LYS A 28 -7.70 1.28 -1.02
C LYS A 28 -7.93 -0.14 -1.54
N CYS A 29 -7.83 -1.16 -0.69
CA CYS A 29 -8.28 -2.52 -1.04
C CYS A 29 -9.76 -2.52 -1.41
N LYS A 30 -10.61 -1.89 -0.59
CA LYS A 30 -12.05 -1.79 -0.87
C LYS A 30 -12.34 -1.08 -2.20
N LYS A 31 -11.56 -0.04 -2.54
CA LYS A 31 -11.69 0.68 -3.82
C LYS A 31 -11.43 -0.17 -5.06
N ILE A 32 -10.67 -1.26 -4.95
CA ILE A 32 -10.49 -2.21 -6.05
C ILE A 32 -11.40 -3.44 -5.93
N GLY A 33 -12.36 -3.43 -5.01
CA GLY A 33 -13.30 -4.54 -4.78
C GLY A 33 -12.68 -5.71 -4.01
N LYS A 34 -11.59 -5.48 -3.27
CA LYS A 34 -10.89 -6.51 -2.48
C LYS A 34 -10.96 -6.22 -0.99
N CYS A 35 -10.86 -7.26 -0.18
CA CYS A 35 -10.50 -7.14 1.23
C CYS A 35 -9.00 -7.38 1.39
N SER A 36 -8.40 -6.89 2.47
CA SER A 36 -6.97 -7.09 2.77
C SER A 36 -6.60 -8.58 2.99
N ASP A 37 -7.58 -9.46 3.19
CA ASP A 37 -7.36 -10.91 3.23
C ASP A 37 -7.29 -11.56 1.83
N SER A 38 -7.73 -10.87 0.77
CA SER A 38 -7.83 -11.42 -0.60
C SER A 38 -7.00 -10.69 -1.65
N VAL A 39 -6.20 -9.70 -1.26
CA VAL A 39 -5.30 -8.99 -2.18
C VAL A 39 -4.25 -9.95 -2.73
N ALA A 40 -4.11 -9.98 -4.06
CA ALA A 40 -3.12 -10.78 -4.77
C ALA A 40 -2.13 -9.88 -5.53
N ARG A 41 -1.04 -10.45 -6.06
CA ARG A 41 -0.02 -9.68 -6.80
C ARG A 41 -0.59 -8.93 -8.00
N GLU A 42 -1.52 -9.54 -8.73
CA GLU A 42 -2.20 -8.93 -9.88
C GLU A 42 -2.96 -7.64 -9.52
N ASP A 43 -3.39 -7.49 -8.28
CA ASP A 43 -4.08 -6.29 -7.79
C ASP A 43 -3.11 -5.11 -7.56
N MET A 44 -1.81 -5.38 -7.38
CA MET A 44 -0.81 -4.36 -7.03
C MET A 44 -0.73 -3.23 -8.04
N LYS A 45 -0.85 -3.53 -9.34
CA LYS A 45 -0.83 -2.51 -10.41
C LYS A 45 -1.93 -1.45 -10.23
N ARG A 46 -3.09 -1.86 -9.69
CA ARG A 46 -4.21 -0.95 -9.39
C ARG A 46 -4.11 -0.36 -7.99
N LEU A 47 -3.58 -1.12 -7.03
CA LEU A 47 -3.54 -0.73 -5.63
C LEU A 47 -2.44 0.31 -5.32
N VAL A 48 -1.24 0.14 -5.87
CA VAL A 48 -0.09 1.04 -5.62
C VAL A 48 -0.41 2.51 -5.90
N PRO A 49 -0.94 2.92 -7.07
CA PRO A 49 -1.25 4.33 -7.31
C PRO A 49 -2.30 4.88 -6.33
N LEU A 50 -3.28 4.07 -5.92
CA LEU A 50 -4.29 4.45 -4.94
C LEU A 50 -3.72 4.66 -3.54
N ILE A 51 -2.70 3.87 -3.17
CA ILE A 51 -1.97 4.01 -1.90
C ILE A 51 -1.07 5.25 -1.93
N LEU A 52 -0.37 5.51 -3.04
CA LEU A 52 0.58 6.62 -3.13
C LEU A 52 -0.09 8.00 -3.06
N SER A 53 -1.31 8.15 -3.58
CA SER A 53 -2.04 9.42 -3.52
C SER A 53 -2.21 9.98 -2.10
N PRO A 54 -2.81 9.25 -1.12
CA PRO A 54 -2.88 9.73 0.25
C PRO A 54 -1.50 9.81 0.93
N VAL A 55 -0.55 8.94 0.60
CA VAL A 55 0.82 9.04 1.14
C VAL A 55 1.47 10.36 0.72
N LEU A 56 1.30 10.80 -0.53
CA LEU A 56 1.80 12.08 -1.01
C LEU A 56 1.15 13.24 -0.27
N LEU A 57 -0.17 13.17 -0.05
CA LEU A 57 -0.93 14.22 0.65
C LEU A 57 -0.59 14.33 2.14
N PHE A 58 -0.43 13.20 2.84
CA PHE A 58 -0.23 13.18 4.30
C PHE A 58 1.23 13.06 4.73
N GLY A 59 2.07 12.42 3.91
CA GLY A 59 3.47 12.12 4.21
C GLY A 59 4.48 12.93 3.39
N GLY A 60 4.03 13.64 2.35
CA GLY A 60 4.88 14.43 1.47
C GLY A 60 5.68 13.60 0.46
N GLU A 61 6.34 14.30 -0.45
CA GLU A 61 7.02 13.70 -1.62
C GLU A 61 8.12 12.71 -1.25
N LYS A 62 8.94 13.05 -0.24
CA LYS A 62 10.04 12.18 0.21
C LYS A 62 9.55 10.80 0.64
N ARG A 63 8.50 10.74 1.46
CA ARG A 63 7.94 9.46 1.96
C ARG A 63 7.24 8.70 0.85
N ALA A 64 6.50 9.40 0.00
CA ALA A 64 5.84 8.80 -1.16
C ALA A 64 6.83 8.13 -2.11
N LYS A 65 8.00 8.74 -2.33
CA LYS A 65 9.08 8.16 -3.13
C LYS A 65 9.60 6.86 -2.50
N THR A 66 9.96 6.86 -1.21
CA THR A 66 10.44 5.67 -0.49
C THR A 66 9.42 4.53 -0.53
N ILE A 67 8.14 4.82 -0.27
CA ILE A 67 7.08 3.81 -0.29
C ILE A 67 6.89 3.25 -1.70
N ARG A 68 6.93 4.10 -2.73
CA ARG A 68 6.81 3.67 -4.13
C ARG A 68 7.88 2.66 -4.52
N GLU A 69 9.13 2.93 -4.18
CA GLU A 69 10.26 2.04 -4.49
C GLU A 69 10.04 0.65 -3.86
N LYS A 70 9.68 0.60 -2.57
CA LYS A 70 9.41 -0.66 -1.86
C LYS A 70 8.21 -1.44 -2.44
N LEU A 71 7.11 -0.75 -2.75
CA LEU A 71 5.92 -1.39 -3.30
C LEU A 71 6.10 -1.86 -4.75
N THR A 72 6.96 -1.20 -5.54
CA THR A 72 7.23 -1.59 -6.93
C THR A 72 7.99 -2.90 -6.98
N VAL A 73 8.99 -3.08 -6.11
CA VAL A 73 9.74 -4.35 -6.00
C VAL A 73 8.82 -5.54 -5.67
N MET A 74 7.77 -5.32 -4.88
CA MET A 74 6.78 -6.36 -4.58
C MET A 74 5.82 -6.68 -5.74
N ALA A 75 5.64 -5.73 -6.66
CA ALA A 75 4.70 -5.83 -7.77
C ALA A 75 5.31 -6.46 -9.04
N GLU A 76 6.63 -6.54 -9.13
CA GLU A 76 7.33 -7.18 -10.25
C GLU A 76 7.28 -8.72 -10.15
N PRO A 77 7.13 -9.44 -11.28
CA PRO A 77 7.27 -10.90 -11.31
C PRO A 77 8.74 -11.28 -11.06
N LEU A 78 8.95 -12.33 -10.25
CA LEU A 78 10.25 -13.02 -10.16
C LEU A 78 10.54 -13.76 -11.47
#